data_AF-A0AA41R072-F1
#
_entry.id   AF-A0AA41R072-F1
#
_cell.length_a   1.000
_cell.length_b   1.000
_cell.length_c   1.000
_cell.angle_alpha   90.00
_cell.angle_beta   90.00
_cell.angle_gamma   90.00
#
_symmetry.space_group_name_H-M   'P 1'
#
loop_
_entity.id
_entity.type
_entity.pdbx_description
1 polymer ?
#
loop_
_entity_poly.entity_id
_entity_poly.type
_entity_poly.pdbx_seq_one_letter_code
_entity_poly.pdbx_strand_id
1 'polypeptide(L)'
;MTANKTTVASDETPARVYETAYTAVVFDDLEAVLDESYATKSERRDAVVGLLLVNHDEVPRFFVDDILVPFGGANADVALAQVVELYSECGVDVHLGEHLRDAGPAVLYSAFTDYGDGTTFAEHYGSRGERLKELRQRAANLAEGYPGEFFDNADEETCKKVIEYHLAPTNGRLHLFDAKRQDVGDVYITHAPEA
;
A
#
# COMPACT_ATOMS: atom_id res chain seq x y z
N MET A 1 35.87 -23.30 25.68
CA MET A 1 36.07 -22.88 24.27
C MET A 1 34.80 -22.24 23.80
N THR A 2 34.94 -20.98 23.41
CA THR A 2 33.96 -20.04 22.90
C THR A 2 33.40 -20.48 21.55
N ALA A 3 32.11 -20.21 21.31
CA ALA A 3 31.65 -19.57 20.08
C ALA A 3 30.25 -19.00 20.33
N ASN A 4 30.21 -17.69 20.61
CA ASN A 4 29.08 -16.83 20.29
C ASN A 4 28.66 -17.05 18.83
N LYS A 5 27.35 -17.14 18.58
CA LYS A 5 26.80 -16.65 17.32
C LYS A 5 25.62 -15.74 17.62
N THR A 6 25.99 -14.47 17.75
CA THR A 6 25.15 -13.30 17.54
C THR A 6 24.27 -13.54 16.32
N THR A 7 22.96 -13.56 16.51
CA THR A 7 22.03 -13.32 15.41
C THR A 7 21.51 -11.92 15.61
N VAL A 8 22.11 -11.00 14.87
CA VAL A 8 21.63 -9.63 14.69
C VAL A 8 20.24 -9.77 14.09
N ALA A 9 19.21 -9.31 14.79
CA ALA A 9 17.90 -9.12 14.20
C ALA A 9 18.07 -8.10 13.06
N SER A 10 17.86 -8.54 11.82
CA SER A 10 17.92 -7.68 10.66
C SER A 10 16.89 -6.56 10.80
N ASP A 11 17.36 -5.32 10.70
CA ASP A 11 16.56 -4.15 10.33
C ASP A 11 16.00 -4.40 8.92
N GLU A 12 14.99 -5.25 8.80
CA GLU A 12 14.24 -5.38 7.57
C GLU A 12 13.45 -4.08 7.39
N THR A 13 13.95 -3.21 6.51
CA THR A 13 13.10 -2.28 5.78
C THR A 13 11.87 -3.08 5.33
N PRO A 14 10.63 -2.64 5.63
CA PRO A 14 9.45 -3.42 5.30
C PRO A 14 9.53 -3.71 3.81
N ALA A 15 9.24 -4.95 3.45
CA ALA A 15 9.09 -5.27 2.04
C ALA A 15 8.02 -4.32 1.48
N ARG A 16 8.43 -3.47 0.53
CA ARG A 16 7.45 -2.75 -0.30
C ARG A 16 6.61 -3.84 -0.93
N VAL A 17 5.31 -3.80 -0.67
CA VAL A 17 4.41 -4.77 -1.26
C VAL A 17 4.16 -4.27 -2.67
N TYR A 18 4.56 -5.08 -3.63
CA TYR A 18 4.14 -4.91 -5.00
C TYR A 18 2.92 -5.79 -5.20
N GLU A 19 1.86 -5.20 -5.72
CA GLU A 19 0.65 -5.93 -6.11
C GLU A 19 0.58 -6.02 -7.61
N THR A 20 0.20 -7.19 -8.11
CA THR A 20 -0.08 -7.36 -9.54
C THR A 20 -1.33 -6.55 -9.86
N ALA A 21 -1.15 -5.51 -10.66
CA ALA A 21 -2.24 -4.76 -11.27
C ALA A 21 -2.45 -5.23 -12.71
N TYR A 22 -3.71 -5.18 -13.14
CA TYR A 22 -4.14 -5.61 -14.47
C TYR A 22 -4.55 -4.37 -15.25
N THR A 23 -3.85 -4.05 -16.34
CA THR A 23 -4.20 -2.93 -17.22
C THR A 23 -5.06 -3.42 -18.37
N ALA A 24 -6.04 -2.62 -18.77
CA ALA A 24 -6.67 -2.69 -20.08
C ALA A 24 -6.59 -1.32 -20.76
N VAL A 25 -6.08 -1.31 -21.98
CA VAL A 25 -6.14 -0.16 -22.88
C VAL A 25 -6.97 -0.55 -24.10
N VAL A 26 -8.08 0.14 -24.34
CA VAL A 26 -8.96 -0.11 -25.49
C VAL A 26 -8.88 1.07 -26.45
N PHE A 27 -8.64 0.79 -27.73
CA PHE A 27 -8.56 1.80 -28.80
C PHE A 27 -9.71 1.66 -29.78
N ASP A 28 -10.50 2.72 -29.92
CA ASP A 28 -11.55 2.85 -30.93
C ASP A 28 -11.12 3.90 -31.96
N ASP A 29 -11.11 3.56 -33.25
CA ASP A 29 -10.74 4.46 -34.35
C ASP A 29 -9.46 5.31 -34.11
N LEU A 30 -8.43 4.71 -33.48
CA LEU A 30 -7.13 5.30 -33.09
C LEU A 30 -7.10 6.15 -31.80
N GLU A 31 -8.21 6.26 -31.06
CA GLU A 31 -8.30 6.96 -29.77
C GLU A 31 -8.42 5.96 -28.60
N ALA A 32 -7.71 6.21 -27.49
CA ALA A 32 -7.84 5.40 -26.29
C ALA A 32 -9.15 5.76 -25.55
N VAL A 33 -10.08 4.81 -25.48
CA VAL A 33 -11.41 5.00 -24.85
C VAL A 33 -11.49 4.46 -23.42
N LEU A 34 -10.54 3.62 -23.02
CA LEU A 34 -10.37 3.11 -21.65
C LEU A 34 -8.89 2.84 -21.42
N ASP A 35 -8.28 3.47 -20.41
CA ASP A 35 -6.89 3.25 -19.97
C ASP A 35 -6.83 3.29 -18.44
N GLU A 36 -7.00 2.12 -17.82
CA GLU A 36 -7.07 1.99 -16.37
C GLU A 36 -6.34 0.76 -15.86
N SER A 37 -5.90 0.84 -14.60
CA SER A 37 -5.31 -0.25 -13.84
C SER A 37 -6.29 -0.79 -12.82
N TYR A 38 -6.57 -2.09 -12.90
CA TYR A 38 -7.52 -2.82 -12.05
C TYR A 38 -6.80 -3.72 -11.05
N ALA A 39 -7.41 -3.98 -9.90
CA ALA A 39 -6.80 -4.82 -8.86
C ALA A 39 -6.92 -6.32 -9.18
N THR A 40 -7.96 -6.73 -9.92
CA THR A 40 -8.16 -8.13 -10.29
C THR A 40 -8.41 -8.34 -11.78
N LYS A 41 -8.15 -9.57 -12.27
CA LYS A 41 -8.50 -9.98 -13.64
C LYS A 41 -10.01 -9.89 -13.91
N SER A 42 -10.83 -10.14 -12.89
CA SER A 42 -12.28 -10.06 -12.98
C SER A 42 -12.76 -8.62 -13.13
N GLU A 43 -12.21 -7.67 -12.36
CA GLU A 43 -12.51 -6.24 -12.51
C GLU A 43 -12.13 -5.73 -13.90
N ARG A 44 -10.94 -6.12 -14.39
CA ARG A 44 -10.51 -5.79 -15.75
C ARG A 44 -11.49 -6.32 -16.81
N ARG A 45 -11.94 -7.58 -16.68
CA ARG A 45 -12.94 -8.18 -17.58
C ARG A 45 -14.24 -7.38 -17.56
N ASP A 46 -14.76 -7.09 -16.38
CA ASP A 46 -16.06 -6.43 -16.22
C ASP A 46 -16.05 -5.01 -16.80
N ALA A 47 -14.94 -4.28 -16.67
CA ALA A 47 -14.78 -2.97 -17.28
C ALA A 47 -14.78 -3.03 -18.82
N VAL A 48 -14.01 -3.96 -19.40
CA VAL A 48 -13.94 -4.13 -20.86
C VAL A 48 -15.28 -4.60 -21.45
N VAL A 49 -16.01 -5.47 -20.73
CA VAL A 49 -17.39 -5.87 -21.09
C VAL A 49 -18.36 -4.68 -20.99
N GLY A 50 -18.23 -3.86 -19.95
CA GLY A 50 -19.04 -2.64 -19.80
C GLY A 50 -18.89 -1.71 -21.00
N LEU A 51 -17.66 -1.51 -21.47
CA LEU A 51 -17.36 -0.72 -22.66
C LEU A 51 -18.00 -1.33 -23.93
N LEU A 52 -18.05 -2.66 -24.03
CA LEU A 52 -18.56 -3.37 -25.23
C LEU A 52 -20.05 -3.09 -25.40
N LEU A 53 -20.77 -3.11 -24.27
CA LEU A 53 -22.20 -2.85 -24.21
C LEU A 53 -22.56 -1.37 -24.42
N VAL A 54 -21.62 -0.44 -24.22
CA VAL A 54 -21.85 1.00 -24.35
C VAL A 54 -21.51 1.52 -25.74
N ASN A 55 -20.44 1.02 -26.36
CA ASN A 55 -19.91 1.56 -27.61
C ASN A 55 -20.23 0.72 -28.85
N HIS A 56 -20.64 -0.54 -28.71
CA HIS A 56 -20.86 -1.45 -29.84
C HIS A 56 -22.28 -2.00 -29.87
N ASP A 57 -23.18 -1.24 -30.51
CA ASP A 57 -24.58 -1.63 -30.73
C ASP A 57 -24.75 -2.94 -31.52
N GLU A 58 -23.71 -3.35 -32.26
CA GLU A 58 -23.69 -4.57 -33.07
C GLU A 58 -23.42 -5.83 -32.27
N VAL A 59 -23.14 -5.74 -30.97
CA VAL A 59 -22.82 -6.89 -30.11
C VAL A 59 -24.07 -7.34 -29.35
N PRO A 60 -24.69 -8.47 -29.73
CA PRO A 60 -25.80 -8.99 -28.98
C PRO A 60 -25.44 -9.33 -27.53
N ARG A 61 -26.35 -8.95 -26.62
CA ARG A 61 -26.24 -9.25 -25.18
C ARG A 61 -26.02 -10.73 -24.87
N PHE A 62 -26.53 -11.64 -25.69
CA PHE A 62 -26.36 -13.08 -25.46
C PHE A 62 -24.91 -13.55 -25.58
N PHE A 63 -24.08 -12.96 -26.46
CA PHE A 63 -22.65 -13.29 -26.55
C PHE A 63 -21.89 -12.83 -25.30
N VAL A 64 -22.27 -11.67 -24.76
CA VAL A 64 -21.73 -11.14 -23.50
C VAL A 64 -22.11 -12.01 -22.31
N ASP A 65 -23.38 -12.41 -22.25
CA ASP A 65 -23.86 -13.33 -21.20
C ASP A 65 -23.17 -14.70 -21.32
N ASP A 66 -22.91 -15.20 -22.54
CA ASP A 66 -22.14 -16.42 -22.80
C ASP A 66 -20.65 -16.30 -22.44
N ILE A 67 -20.10 -15.10 -22.30
CA ILE A 67 -18.75 -14.90 -21.72
C ILE A 67 -18.85 -14.90 -20.19
N LEU A 68 -19.87 -14.25 -19.63
CA LEU A 68 -20.04 -14.13 -18.19
C LEU A 68 -20.42 -15.46 -17.52
N VAL A 69 -21.18 -16.34 -18.17
CA VAL A 69 -21.74 -17.57 -17.56
C VAL A 69 -20.74 -18.74 -17.43
N PRO A 70 -20.04 -19.19 -18.49
CA PRO A 70 -19.06 -20.28 -18.40
C PRO A 70 -17.71 -19.84 -17.81
N PHE A 71 -17.33 -18.56 -17.94
CA PHE A 71 -16.07 -18.05 -17.40
C PHE A 71 -16.21 -17.28 -16.08
N GLY A 72 -17.45 -16.98 -15.66
CA GLY A 72 -17.80 -16.37 -14.37
C GLY A 72 -17.73 -17.33 -13.18
N GLY A 73 -16.62 -18.06 -13.05
CA GLY A 73 -16.39 -18.89 -11.86
C GLY A 73 -14.94 -19.26 -11.58
N ALA A 74 -14.05 -19.38 -12.58
CA ALA A 74 -12.67 -19.79 -12.31
C ALA A 74 -11.60 -19.27 -13.28
N ASN A 75 -11.93 -18.77 -14.47
CA ASN A 75 -10.90 -18.41 -15.44
C ASN A 75 -11.18 -17.09 -16.18
N ALA A 76 -10.81 -15.99 -15.53
CA ALA A 76 -10.89 -14.64 -16.09
C ALA A 76 -9.97 -14.43 -17.31
N ASP A 77 -8.90 -15.21 -17.46
CA ASP A 77 -7.99 -15.09 -18.61
C ASP A 77 -8.66 -15.55 -19.91
N VAL A 78 -9.40 -16.66 -19.85
CA VAL A 78 -10.12 -17.16 -21.03
C VAL A 78 -11.29 -16.23 -21.39
N ALA A 79 -11.99 -15.68 -20.39
CA ALA A 79 -13.02 -14.66 -20.63
C ALA A 79 -12.44 -13.44 -21.36
N LEU A 80 -11.30 -12.93 -20.87
CA LEU A 80 -10.64 -11.78 -21.47
C LEU A 80 -10.20 -12.05 -22.91
N ALA A 81 -9.68 -13.24 -23.20
CA ALA A 81 -9.31 -13.62 -24.57
C ALA A 81 -10.51 -13.57 -25.53
N GLN A 82 -11.68 -14.08 -25.10
CA GLN A 82 -12.90 -14.02 -25.92
C GLN A 82 -13.44 -12.60 -26.09
N VAL A 83 -13.35 -11.77 -25.06
CA VAL A 83 -13.75 -10.35 -25.15
C VAL A 83 -12.85 -9.62 -26.14
N VAL A 84 -11.53 -9.85 -26.09
CA VAL A 84 -10.58 -9.26 -27.06
C VAL A 84 -10.91 -9.68 -28.49
N GLU A 85 -11.21 -10.96 -28.70
CA GLU A 85 -11.60 -11.49 -30.02
C GLU A 85 -12.85 -10.77 -30.57
N LEU A 86 -13.91 -10.62 -29.75
CA LEU A 86 -15.12 -9.90 -30.14
C LEU A 86 -14.84 -8.43 -30.53
N TYR A 87 -14.01 -7.72 -29.77
CA TYR A 87 -13.64 -6.35 -30.11
C TYR A 87 -12.84 -6.27 -31.41
N SER A 88 -11.91 -7.20 -31.62
CA SER A 88 -11.12 -7.26 -32.86
C SER A 88 -12.00 -7.51 -34.08
N GLU A 89 -13.08 -8.30 -33.97
CA GLU A 89 -14.07 -8.47 -35.04
C GLU A 89 -14.81 -7.17 -35.40
N CYS A 90 -14.97 -6.27 -34.42
CA CYS A 90 -15.56 -4.94 -34.60
C CYS A 90 -14.54 -3.85 -34.99
N GLY A 91 -13.26 -4.19 -35.21
CA GLY A 91 -12.22 -3.23 -35.58
C GLY A 91 -11.62 -2.45 -34.41
N VAL A 92 -11.82 -2.91 -33.17
CA VAL A 92 -11.30 -2.30 -31.95
C VAL A 92 -10.12 -3.09 -31.41
N ASP A 93 -9.05 -2.37 -31.10
CA ASP A 93 -7.83 -2.97 -30.56
C ASP A 93 -7.86 -2.94 -29.03
N VAL A 94 -7.66 -4.09 -28.39
CA VAL A 94 -7.61 -4.22 -26.92
C VAL A 94 -6.23 -4.71 -26.50
N HIS A 95 -5.52 -3.89 -25.71
CA HIS A 95 -4.24 -4.26 -25.10
C HIS A 95 -4.44 -4.60 -23.63
N LEU A 96 -4.06 -5.82 -23.25
CA LEU A 96 -4.11 -6.29 -21.87
C LEU A 96 -2.68 -6.45 -21.32
N GLY A 97 -2.45 -5.96 -20.11
CA GLY A 97 -1.15 -6.04 -19.44
C GLY A 97 -1.26 -6.47 -17.98
N GLU A 98 -0.21 -7.09 -17.47
CA GLU A 98 0.02 -7.31 -16.05
C GLU A 98 1.27 -6.53 -15.65
N HIS A 99 1.20 -5.71 -14.61
CA HIS A 99 2.34 -4.96 -14.11
C HIS A 99 2.36 -4.95 -12.59
N LEU A 100 3.55 -4.79 -12.02
CA LEU A 100 3.69 -4.61 -10.57
C LEU A 100 3.44 -3.13 -10.25
N ARG A 101 2.41 -2.87 -9.46
CA ARG A 101 2.16 -1.58 -8.84
C ARG A 101 2.79 -1.58 -7.45
N ASP A 102 3.56 -0.55 -7.16
CA ASP A 102 4.05 -0.28 -5.81
C ASP A 102 2.89 0.16 -4.93
N ALA A 103 2.56 -0.69 -3.98
CA ALA A 103 1.39 -0.55 -3.11
C ALA A 103 1.78 -0.05 -1.71
N GLY A 104 3.05 0.39 -1.56
CA GLY A 104 3.60 0.85 -0.29
C GLY A 104 3.98 -0.29 0.67
N PRO A 105 4.41 0.04 1.90
CA PRO A 105 4.78 -0.96 2.89
C PRO A 105 3.56 -1.67 3.49
N ALA A 106 3.67 -2.96 3.82
CA ALA A 106 2.58 -3.72 4.46
C ALA A 106 2.20 -3.17 5.85
N VAL A 107 3.18 -2.62 6.56
CA VAL A 107 3.04 -2.03 7.88
C VAL A 107 3.67 -0.64 7.84
N LEU A 108 2.94 0.34 8.35
CA LEU A 108 3.41 1.72 8.50
C LEU A 108 3.67 1.99 9.98
N TYR A 109 4.91 2.27 10.34
CA TYR A 109 5.28 2.67 11.69
C TYR A 109 5.27 4.18 11.75
N SER A 110 4.43 4.77 12.60
CA SER A 110 4.25 6.23 12.64
C SER A 110 4.57 6.79 14.01
N ALA A 111 5.04 8.04 14.04
CA ALA A 111 5.20 8.85 15.23
C ALA A 111 4.47 10.18 15.03
N PHE A 112 3.50 10.46 15.89
CA PHE A 112 2.73 11.71 15.88
C PHE A 112 3.16 12.53 17.08
N THR A 113 3.77 13.67 16.80
CA THR A 113 4.18 14.64 17.81
C THR A 113 3.09 15.70 17.94
N ASP A 114 2.38 15.71 19.05
CA ASP A 114 1.51 16.82 19.45
C ASP A 114 2.36 17.79 20.28
N TYR A 115 2.48 19.04 19.81
CA TYR A 115 3.24 20.07 20.51
C TYR A 115 2.41 20.78 21.60
N GLY A 116 1.11 20.47 21.72
CA GLY A 116 0.21 21.01 22.75
C GLY A 116 -0.28 22.44 22.49
N ASP A 117 0.17 23.08 21.42
CA ASP A 117 -0.29 24.38 20.92
C ASP A 117 -1.34 24.26 19.79
N GLY A 118 -1.84 23.04 19.56
CA GLY A 118 -2.72 22.69 18.45
C GLY A 118 -1.96 22.25 17.19
N THR A 119 -0.63 22.31 17.19
CA THR A 119 0.20 21.79 16.10
C THR A 119 0.51 20.31 16.32
N THR A 120 0.18 19.50 15.32
CA THR A 120 0.57 18.08 15.27
C THR A 120 1.46 17.82 14.06
N PHE A 121 2.55 17.10 14.25
CA PHE A 121 3.43 16.65 13.17
C PHE A 121 3.45 15.13 13.10
N ALA A 122 3.20 14.59 11.91
CA ALA A 122 3.17 13.16 11.66
C ALA A 122 4.40 12.73 10.86
N GLU A 123 5.10 11.72 11.34
CA GLU A 123 6.22 11.08 10.66
C GLU A 123 5.90 9.61 10.45
N HIS A 124 6.26 9.10 9.27
CA HIS A 124 5.99 7.74 8.87
C HIS A 124 7.28 7.06 8.45
N TYR A 125 7.48 5.84 8.93
CA TYR A 125 8.69 5.06 8.75
C TYR A 125 8.33 3.72 8.15
N GLY A 126 9.25 3.19 7.34
CA GLY A 126 9.09 1.88 6.77
C GLY A 126 9.16 0.83 7.87
N SER A 127 10.16 0.88 8.74
CA SER A 127 10.36 -0.15 9.77
C SER A 127 10.27 0.39 11.20
N ARG A 128 10.03 -0.51 12.15
CA ARG A 128 10.14 -0.21 13.57
C ARG A 128 11.57 0.24 13.95
N GLY A 129 12.58 -0.35 13.30
CA GLY A 129 13.98 0.01 13.48
C GLY A 129 14.30 1.43 13.00
N GLU A 130 13.77 1.82 11.84
CA GLU A 130 13.86 3.20 11.33
C GLU A 130 13.20 4.19 12.29
N ARG A 131 11.96 3.90 12.72
CA ARG A 131 11.28 4.73 13.73
C ARG A 131 12.11 4.84 15.00
N LEU A 132 12.62 3.72 15.52
CA LEU A 132 13.43 3.71 16.73
C LEU A 132 14.73 4.50 16.56
N LYS A 133 15.42 4.37 15.42
CA LYS A 133 16.63 5.13 15.13
C LYS A 133 16.37 6.64 15.14
N GLU A 134 15.28 7.08 14.50
CA GLU A 134 14.89 8.49 14.48
C GLU A 134 14.46 8.98 15.87
N LEU A 135 13.72 8.15 16.62
CA LEU A 135 13.36 8.47 18.01
C LEU A 135 14.60 8.59 18.92
N ARG A 136 15.61 7.72 18.75
CA ARG A 136 16.89 7.82 19.47
C ARG A 136 17.60 9.11 19.13
N GLN A 137 17.68 9.46 17.85
CA GLN A 137 18.30 10.71 17.41
C GLN A 137 17.56 11.94 17.98
N ARG A 138 16.23 11.95 17.95
CA ARG A 138 15.41 13.03 18.53
C ARG A 138 15.59 13.14 20.04
N ALA A 139 15.55 12.01 20.76
CA ALA A 139 15.76 11.98 22.20
C ALA A 139 17.15 12.47 22.59
N ALA A 140 18.20 12.05 21.86
CA ALA A 140 19.57 12.51 22.06
C ALA A 140 19.73 14.02 21.81
N ASN A 141 19.07 14.55 20.77
CA ASN A 141 19.10 15.98 20.47
C ASN A 141 18.40 16.84 21.54
N LEU A 142 17.38 16.30 22.21
CA LEU A 142 16.63 17.02 23.25
C LEU A 142 17.29 16.92 24.64
N ALA A 143 17.87 15.75 24.95
CA ALA A 143 18.47 15.46 26.25
C ALA A 143 19.86 16.07 26.41
N GLU A 144 19.96 17.41 26.30
CA GLU A 144 21.19 18.17 26.55
C GLU A 144 21.84 17.72 27.87
N GLY A 145 23.08 17.21 27.79
CA GLY A 145 23.84 16.75 28.96
C GLY A 145 23.92 15.23 29.16
N TYR A 146 23.20 14.43 28.36
CA TYR A 146 23.40 12.99 28.30
C TYR A 146 24.43 12.63 27.21
N PRO A 147 25.37 11.69 27.45
CA PRO A 147 26.24 11.20 26.38
C PRO A 147 25.36 10.55 25.31
N GLY A 148 25.59 10.84 24.03
CA GLY A 148 24.80 10.27 22.92
C GLY A 148 24.74 8.73 22.96
N GLU A 149 25.80 8.10 23.48
CA GLU A 149 25.91 6.66 23.74
C GLU A 149 24.81 6.09 24.66
N PHE A 150 24.17 6.94 25.48
CA PHE A 150 23.04 6.55 26.32
C PHE A 150 21.85 6.08 25.47
N PHE A 151 21.66 6.69 24.29
CA PHE A 151 20.52 6.40 23.42
C PHE A 151 20.81 5.34 22.37
N ASP A 152 22.06 4.94 22.16
CA ASP A 152 22.45 3.91 21.16
C ASP A 152 21.70 2.59 21.35
N ASN A 153 21.35 2.27 22.61
CA ASN A 153 20.62 1.05 22.98
C ASN A 153 19.24 1.32 23.59
N ALA A 154 18.77 2.57 23.62
CA ALA A 154 17.46 2.90 24.20
C ALA A 154 16.34 2.27 23.36
N ASP A 155 15.27 1.80 24.02
CA ASP A 155 14.06 1.34 23.34
C ASP A 155 13.09 2.49 23.02
N GLU A 156 12.03 2.22 22.27
CA GLU A 156 11.04 3.23 21.85
C GLU A 156 10.39 3.93 23.05
N GLU A 157 10.11 3.18 24.12
CA GLU A 157 9.46 3.70 25.33
C GLU A 157 10.38 4.66 26.10
N THR A 158 11.67 4.33 26.19
CA THR A 158 12.68 5.21 26.80
C THR A 158 12.84 6.48 26.00
N CYS A 159 12.98 6.38 24.67
CA CYS A 159 13.08 7.55 23.79
C CYS A 159 11.82 8.42 23.88
N LYS A 160 10.64 7.80 23.87
CA LYS A 160 9.36 8.47 24.01
C LYS A 160 9.27 9.27 25.31
N LYS A 161 9.61 8.67 26.46
CA LYS A 161 9.58 9.36 27.75
C LYS A 161 10.47 10.60 27.78
N VAL A 162 11.66 10.52 27.17
CA VAL A 162 12.56 11.67 27.07
C VAL A 162 11.94 12.76 26.20
N ILE A 163 11.44 12.43 25.01
CA ILE A 163 10.79 13.40 24.13
C ILE A 163 9.58 14.04 24.83
N GLU A 164 8.72 13.24 25.46
CA GLU A 164 7.54 13.73 26.19
C GLU A 164 7.91 14.60 27.40
N TYR A 165 9.00 14.30 28.10
CA TYR A 165 9.52 15.16 29.17
C TYR A 165 9.84 16.57 28.65
N HIS A 166 10.45 16.66 27.47
CA HIS A 166 10.77 17.95 26.84
C HIS A 166 9.54 18.66 26.23
N LEU A 167 8.52 17.91 25.85
CA LEU A 167 7.22 18.46 25.41
C LEU A 167 6.30 18.84 26.58
N ALA A 168 6.59 18.39 27.80
CA ALA A 168 5.75 18.63 28.98
C ALA A 168 5.41 20.11 29.25
N PRO A 169 6.31 21.10 29.05
CA PRO A 169 6.00 22.52 29.26
C PRO A 169 4.85 23.05 28.42
N THR A 170 4.58 22.45 27.26
CA THR A 170 3.49 22.82 26.36
C THR A 170 2.31 21.86 26.45
N ASN A 171 2.34 20.88 27.36
CA ASN A 171 1.43 19.73 27.40
C ASN A 171 1.46 18.84 26.15
N GLY A 172 2.54 18.89 25.37
CA GLY A 172 2.70 18.04 24.20
C GLY A 172 2.88 16.55 24.54
N ARG A 173 2.66 15.71 23.53
CA ARG A 173 2.69 14.24 23.62
C ARG A 173 3.27 13.62 22.37
N LEU A 174 3.84 12.42 22.51
CA LEU A 174 4.31 11.62 21.39
C LEU A 174 3.52 10.32 21.32
N HIS A 175 2.80 10.14 20.21
CA HIS A 175 2.02 8.93 19.97
C HIS A 175 2.72 8.06 18.95
N LEU A 176 2.95 6.79 19.30
CA LEU A 176 3.53 5.81 18.40
C LEU A 176 2.41 4.87 17.93
N PHE A 177 2.31 4.67 16.62
CA PHE A 177 1.28 3.83 16.03
C PHE A 177 1.89 2.85 15.03
N ASP A 178 1.35 1.65 15.03
CA ASP A 178 1.65 0.62 14.04
C ASP A 178 0.36 0.37 13.27
N ALA A 179 0.37 0.68 11.97
CA ALA A 179 -0.81 0.54 11.13
C ALA A 179 -0.57 -0.54 10.07
N LYS A 180 -1.50 -1.47 9.92
CA LYS A 180 -1.44 -2.51 8.89
C LYS A 180 -2.27 -2.07 7.69
N ARG A 181 -1.72 -2.25 6.49
CA ARG A 181 -2.49 -2.05 5.26
C ARG A 181 -3.55 -3.14 5.16
N GLN A 182 -4.79 -2.75 4.86
CA GLN A 182 -5.83 -3.73 4.54
C GLN A 182 -5.71 -4.20 3.09
N ASP A 183 -6.16 -5.44 2.85
CA ASP A 183 -6.22 -6.02 1.50
C ASP A 183 -7.27 -5.33 0.61
N VAL A 184 -8.12 -4.46 1.17
CA VAL A 184 -9.22 -3.79 0.48
C VAL A 184 -9.04 -2.28 0.58
N GLY A 185 -8.35 -1.71 -0.40
CA GLY A 185 -8.04 -0.28 -0.49
C GLY A 185 -6.74 0.07 0.24
N ASP A 186 -6.02 1.08 -0.27
CA ASP A 186 -4.73 1.56 0.26
C ASP A 186 -4.88 2.28 1.62
N VAL A 187 -5.63 1.69 2.54
CA VAL A 187 -6.00 2.22 3.83
C VAL A 187 -5.22 1.48 4.91
N TYR A 188 -4.58 2.26 5.77
CA TYR A 188 -3.88 1.75 6.94
C TYR A 188 -4.78 1.84 8.16
N ILE A 189 -4.93 0.73 8.88
CA ILE A 189 -5.69 0.69 10.13
C ILE A 189 -4.74 0.42 11.28
N THR A 190 -4.82 1.30 12.28
CA THR A 190 -4.18 1.08 13.58
C THR A 190 -5.07 0.19 14.42
N HIS A 191 -4.57 -0.97 14.82
CA HIS A 191 -5.21 -1.68 15.93
C HIS A 191 -4.84 -0.93 17.21
N ALA A 192 -5.84 -0.57 18.02
CA ALA A 192 -5.57 -0.06 19.35
C ALA A 192 -4.73 -1.12 20.10
N PRO A 193 -3.67 -0.73 20.83
CA PRO A 193 -2.96 -1.68 21.68
C PRO A 193 -3.97 -2.32 22.64
N GLU A 194 -3.99 -3.64 22.72
CA GLU A 194 -4.81 -4.35 23.70
C GLU A 194 -4.48 -3.80 25.10
N ALA A 195 -5.53 -3.41 25.83
CA ALA A 195 -5.44 -2.77 27.13
C ALA A 195 -4.99 -3.72 28.24
#